data_AF-A0A9P5J430-F1
#
_entry.id   AF-A0A9P5J430-F1
#
_cell.length_a   1.000
_cell.length_b   1.000
_cell.length_c   1.000
_cell.angle_alpha   90.00
_cell.angle_beta   90.00
_cell.angle_gamma   90.00
#
_symmetry.space_group_name_H-M   'P 1'
#
loop_
_entity.id
_entity.type
_entity.pdbx_description
1 polymer ?
#
loop_
_entity_poly.entity_id
_entity_poly.type
_entity_poly.pdbx_seq_one_letter_code
_entity_poly.pdbx_strand_id
1 'polypeptide(L)'
;LSFASIPWPTEWQPRSSDDITNEAIKSFILSPLHSSSKQPRQRLREQLLRFHPDRFEGRWLHRVRESDREQVRSAMNSVVRCLNEALS
;
A
#
# COMPACT_ATOMS: atom_id res chain seq x y z
N LEU A 1 14.96 -0.97 -8.11
CA LEU A 1 14.01 -1.42 -7.05
C LEU A 1 13.24 -2.63 -7.56
N SER A 2 12.87 -3.56 -6.69
CA SER A 2 11.99 -4.70 -6.99
C SER A 2 10.67 -4.58 -6.24
N PHE A 3 9.74 -5.49 -6.51
CA PHE A 3 8.49 -5.62 -5.72
C PHE A 3 8.75 -5.69 -4.21
N ALA A 4 9.73 -6.51 -3.81
CA ALA A 4 10.12 -6.70 -2.40
C ALA A 4 10.82 -5.48 -1.78
N SER A 5 11.25 -4.50 -2.60
CA SER A 5 11.83 -3.25 -2.09
C SER A 5 10.78 -2.21 -1.70
N ILE A 6 9.53 -2.38 -2.13
CA ILE A 6 8.46 -1.43 -1.84
C ILE A 6 7.92 -1.70 -0.43
N PRO A 7 7.84 -0.68 0.46
CA PRO A 7 7.28 -0.83 1.79
C PRO A 7 5.75 -0.82 1.72
N TRP A 8 5.17 -1.94 1.32
CA TRP A 8 3.71 -2.11 1.26
C TRP A 8 3.08 -1.92 2.64
N PRO A 9 1.82 -1.44 2.73
CA PRO A 9 1.18 -1.14 4.01
C PRO A 9 0.59 -2.41 4.64
N THR A 10 1.42 -3.43 4.79
CA THR A 10 1.12 -4.72 5.39
C THR A 10 2.18 -5.02 6.45
N GLU A 11 1.83 -5.80 7.48
CA GLU A 11 2.78 -6.16 8.54
C GLU A 11 3.95 -6.99 8.03
N TRP A 12 3.66 -7.93 7.13
CA TRP A 12 4.65 -8.75 6.45
C TRP A 12 4.80 -8.32 4.99
N GLN A 13 6.03 -8.41 4.47
CA GLN A 13 6.30 -8.09 3.08
C GLN A 13 5.57 -9.10 2.16
N PRO A 14 4.64 -8.65 1.31
CA PRO A 14 3.93 -9.53 0.39
C PRO A 14 4.88 -10.09 -0.68
N ARG A 15 4.51 -11.22 -1.27
CA ARG A 15 5.20 -11.84 -2.40
C ARG A 15 4.48 -11.56 -3.72
N SER A 16 3.18 -11.29 -3.68
CA SER A 16 2.38 -10.88 -4.83
C SER A 16 1.30 -9.87 -4.45
N SER A 17 0.56 -9.39 -5.45
CA SER A 17 -0.63 -8.54 -5.24
C SER A 17 -1.76 -9.24 -4.49
N ASP A 18 -1.78 -10.57 -4.46
CA ASP A 18 -2.84 -11.37 -3.85
C ASP A 18 -2.70 -11.42 -2.32
N ASP A 19 -1.47 -11.28 -1.83
CA ASP A 19 -1.17 -11.14 -0.40
C ASP A 19 -1.64 -9.79 0.16
N ILE A 20 -1.97 -8.83 -0.71
CA ILE A 20 -2.47 -7.50 -0.32
C ILE A 20 -3.99 -7.56 -0.20
N THR A 21 -4.43 -7.97 0.98
CA THR A 21 -5.85 -8.09 1.33
C THR A 21 -6.32 -6.94 2.21
N ASN A 22 -7.64 -6.75 2.28
CA ASN A 22 -8.26 -5.81 3.20
C ASN A 22 -7.87 -6.07 4.65
N GLU A 23 -7.83 -7.33 5.06
CA GLU A 23 -7.48 -7.71 6.41
C GLU A 23 -6.03 -7.37 6.73
N ALA A 24 -5.09 -7.68 5.83
CA ALA A 24 -3.68 -7.36 6.00
C ALA A 24 -3.44 -5.84 6.13
N ILE A 25 -4.10 -5.04 5.29
CA ILE A 25 -4.00 -3.58 5.34
C ILE A 25 -4.65 -3.01 6.61
N LYS A 26 -5.86 -3.46 6.95
CA LYS A 26 -6.57 -2.98 8.14
C LYS A 26 -5.81 -3.33 9.42
N SER A 27 -5.33 -4.58 9.54
CA SER A 27 -4.53 -5.02 10.68
C SER A 27 -3.31 -4.12 10.90
N PHE A 28 -2.58 -3.81 9.81
CA PHE A 28 -1.39 -2.96 9.89
C PHE A 28 -1.72 -1.49 10.20
N ILE A 29 -2.59 -0.85 9.42
CA ILE A 29 -2.83 0.61 9.53
C ILE A 29 -3.62 0.96 10.79
N LEU A 30 -4.59 0.12 11.15
CA LEU A 30 -5.48 0.34 12.28
C LEU A 30 -4.93 -0.20 13.59
N SER A 31 -3.76 -0.85 13.56
CA SER A 31 -3.04 -1.25 14.77
C SER A 31 -2.87 -0.07 15.73
N PRO A 32 -3.11 -0.25 17.04
CA PRO A 32 -2.89 0.81 18.02
C PRO A 32 -1.44 1.29 18.07
N LEU A 33 -0.49 0.46 17.61
CA LEU A 33 0.93 0.78 17.55
C LEU A 33 1.31 1.61 16.31
N HIS A 34 0.47 1.62 15.26
CA HIS A 34 0.75 2.35 14.03
C HIS A 34 0.30 3.81 14.14
N SER A 35 1.23 4.75 14.21
CA SER A 35 0.90 6.20 14.25
C SER A 35 -0.12 6.54 15.34
N SER A 36 0.17 6.12 16.58
CA SER A 36 -0.74 6.17 17.74
C SER A 36 -1.34 7.57 18.01
N SER A 37 -0.65 8.65 17.63
CA SER A 37 -1.11 10.03 17.74
C SER A 37 -2.21 10.43 16.74
N LYS A 38 -2.51 9.61 15.74
CA LYS A 38 -3.47 9.90 14.67
C LYS A 38 -4.74 9.09 14.82
N GLN A 39 -5.86 9.66 14.40
CA GLN A 39 -7.12 8.92 14.32
C GLN A 39 -7.07 7.87 13.20
N PRO A 40 -7.74 6.71 13.34
CA PRO A 40 -7.79 5.65 12.34
C PRO A 40 -8.09 6.14 10.91
N ARG A 41 -9.11 6.98 10.76
CA ARG A 41 -9.53 7.54 9.47
C ARG A 41 -8.46 8.44 8.83
N GLN A 42 -7.67 9.16 9.66
CA GLN A 42 -6.55 9.95 9.17
C GLN A 42 -5.42 9.06 8.64
N ARG A 43 -5.09 7.99 9.36
CA ARG A 43 -4.05 7.02 8.94
C ARG A 43 -4.37 6.41 7.58
N LEU A 44 -5.62 6.00 7.36
CA LEU A 44 -6.09 5.47 6.08
C LEU A 44 -5.95 6.49 4.94
N ARG A 45 -6.40 7.74 5.15
CA ARG A 45 -6.30 8.80 4.14
C ARG A 45 -4.85 9.13 3.76
N GLU A 46 -3.95 9.14 4.73
CA GLU A 46 -2.53 9.37 4.47
C GLU A 46 -1.90 8.26 3.63
N GLN A 47 -2.30 7.00 3.87
CA GLN A 47 -1.85 5.89 3.03
C GLN A 47 -2.44 5.99 1.61
N LEU A 48 -3.70 6.40 1.45
CA LEU A 48 -4.27 6.65 0.11
C LEU A 48 -3.49 7.70 -0.67
N LEU A 49 -3.10 8.80 -0.02
CA LEU A 49 -2.28 9.82 -0.66
C LEU A 49 -0.88 9.30 -1.04
N ARG A 50 -0.32 8.39 -0.24
CA ARG A 50 0.99 7.79 -0.49
C ARG A 50 0.97 6.81 -1.67
N PHE A 51 -0.09 6.00 -1.76
CA PHE A 51 -0.25 4.96 -2.79
C PHE A 51 -1.12 5.40 -3.97
N HIS A 52 -1.54 6.66 -4.02
CA HIS A 52 -2.30 7.19 -5.16
C HIS A 52 -1.54 6.93 -6.47
N PRO A 53 -2.18 6.36 -7.51
CA PRO A 53 -1.49 5.90 -8.72
C PRO A 53 -0.58 6.96 -9.34
N ASP A 54 -1.10 8.18 -9.53
CA ASP A 54 -0.32 9.28 -10.12
C ASP A 54 0.97 9.61 -9.34
N ARG A 55 0.86 9.74 -8.01
CA ARG A 55 2.00 10.07 -7.15
C ARG A 55 2.96 8.89 -7.03
N PHE A 56 2.43 7.68 -6.89
CA PHE A 56 3.23 6.48 -6.68
C PHE A 56 3.98 6.10 -7.95
N GLU A 57 3.31 6.08 -9.10
CA GLU A 57 3.92 5.75 -10.38
C GLU A 57 4.98 6.78 -10.78
N GLY A 58 4.66 8.08 -10.69
CA GLY A 58 5.59 9.16 -10.99
C GLY A 58 6.85 9.15 -10.09
N ARG A 59 6.73 8.69 -8.85
CA ARG A 59 7.87 8.68 -7.90
C ARG A 59 8.69 7.39 -7.93
N TRP A 60 8.04 6.25 -8.09
CA TRP A 60 8.67 4.94 -7.83
C TRP A 60 8.74 4.03 -9.05
N LEU A 61 7.73 4.01 -9.91
CA LEU A 61 7.61 2.99 -10.95
C LEU A 61 8.78 3.07 -11.96
N HIS A 62 9.25 4.28 -12.27
CA HIS A 62 10.42 4.48 -13.13
C HIS A 62 11.72 3.89 -12.55
N ARG A 63 11.80 3.72 -11.22
CA ARG A 63 12.95 3.15 -10.48
C ARG A 63 12.83 1.64 -10.26
N VAL A 64 11.66 1.07 -10.52
CA VAL A 64 11.40 -0.36 -10.44
C VAL A 64 11.91 -1.01 -11.72
N ARG A 65 12.61 -2.16 -11.56
CA ARG A 65 13.07 -2.97 -12.68
C ARG A 65 11.89 -3.35 -13.56
N GLU A 66 12.09 -3.33 -14.88
CA GLU A 66 11.00 -3.50 -15.84
C GLU A 66 10.17 -4.77 -15.58
N SER A 67 10.85 -5.88 -15.27
CA SER A 67 10.23 -7.18 -14.94
C SER A 67 9.22 -7.15 -13.79
N ASP A 68 9.30 -6.16 -12.90
CA ASP A 68 8.44 -6.08 -11.71
C ASP A 68 7.40 -4.97 -11.81
N ARG A 69 7.45 -4.12 -12.85
CA ARG A 69 6.59 -2.93 -12.93
C ARG A 69 5.11 -3.28 -12.92
N GLU A 70 4.72 -4.31 -13.67
CA GLU A 70 3.34 -4.77 -13.71
C GLU A 70 2.88 -5.31 -12.35
N GLN A 71 3.73 -6.11 -11.70
CA GLN A 71 3.44 -6.64 -10.37
C GLN A 71 3.28 -5.52 -9.33
N VAL A 72 4.17 -4.52 -9.36
CA VAL A 72 4.10 -3.35 -8.48
C VAL A 72 2.85 -2.52 -8.75
N ARG A 73 2.47 -2.31 -10.02
CA ARG A 73 1.23 -1.59 -10.38
C ARG A 73 -0.01 -2.35 -9.88
N SER A 74 -0.05 -3.67 -10.07
CA SER A 74 -1.15 -4.51 -9.58
C SER A 74 -1.30 -4.41 -8.06
N ALA A 75 -0.20 -4.55 -7.32
CA ALA A 75 -0.20 -4.42 -5.87
C ALA A 75 -0.63 -3.03 -5.39
N MET A 76 -0.13 -1.97 -6.01
CA MET A 76 -0.55 -0.60 -5.72
C MET A 76 -2.06 -0.43 -5.91
N ASN A 77 -2.63 -0.96 -7.00
CA ASN A 77 -4.07 -0.92 -7.24
C ASN A 77 -4.85 -1.71 -6.16
N SER A 78 -4.36 -2.88 -5.74
CA SER A 78 -4.94 -3.63 -4.61
C SER A 78 -4.90 -2.82 -3.31
N VAL A 79 -3.80 -2.11 -3.03
CA VAL A 79 -3.69 -1.23 -1.86
C VAL A 79 -4.76 -0.13 -1.91
N VAL A 80 -4.86 0.60 -3.01
CA VAL A 80 -5.81 1.71 -3.17
C VAL A 80 -7.25 1.22 -3.00
N ARG A 81 -7.59 0.07 -3.60
CA ARG A 81 -8.91 -0.56 -3.46
C ARG A 81 -9.22 -0.87 -1.98
N CYS A 82 -8.35 -1.59 -1.30
CA CYS A 82 -8.55 -1.96 0.10
C CYS A 82 -8.65 -0.74 1.02
N LEU A 83 -7.84 0.29 0.77
CA LEU A 83 -7.91 1.53 1.57
C LEU A 83 -9.22 2.30 1.36
N ASN A 84 -9.75 2.33 0.14
CA ASN A 84 -11.06 2.93 -0.13
C ASN A 84 -12.18 2.15 0.56
N GLU A 85 -12.16 0.82 0.48
CA GLU A 85 -13.12 -0.06 1.17
C GLU A 85 -13.03 0.06 2.70
N ALA A 86 -11.86 0.38 3.25
CA ALA A 86 -11.69 0.66 4.68
C ALA A 86 -12.18 2.04 5.11
N LEU A 87 -12.40 2.97 4.16
CA LEU A 87 -12.89 4.33 4.42
C LEU A 87 -14.38 4.52 4.14
N SER A 88 -14.99 3.62 3.36
CA SER A 88 -16.44 3.49 3.20
C SER A 88 -17.10 3.16 4.53
#